data_AF-A0A2T9Z552-F1
#
_entry.id   AF-A0A2T9Z552-F1
#
_cell.length_a   1.000
_cell.length_b   1.000
_cell.length_c   1.000
_cell.angle_alpha   90.00
_cell.angle_beta   90.00
_cell.angle_gamma   90.00
#
_symmetry.space_group_name_H-M   'P 1'
#
loop_
_entity.id
_entity.type
_entity.pdbx_description
1 polymer ?
#
loop_
_entity_poly.entity_id
_entity_poly.type
_entity_poly.pdbx_seq_one_letter_code
_entity_poly.pdbx_strand_id
1 'polypeptide(L)'
;MSKRFLSSLLQAPRALRSEGNIVIKNGLMVSNSKFASVWKADYSKRVNKIVFEDEVESLPEGVNPGLYNEYFKFMNSTKLKDLGAILPRKSLLHTFLQKIQNKEEFELGLKLLERWRKHYVLPLSERTTWILLSKCQYLNDPEPLTRVLLDRWRYKAFPTDYIYTSIFKLISNSIHDLIAIEGQESELANKYLDDLFRLFASIPQYNLEQGAWAYSSLITSLVDSGMEEGWVRAVQVAEEAMVDSIPPKINYEAALKLQEEYAKRGDSTNSNVYKEMISNYNLKPKEPTHVAFDEEGRMYYKPIAKKTN
;
A
#
# COMPACT_ATOMS: atom_id res chain seq x y z
N MET A 1 -17.67 14.58 22.13
CA MET A 1 -16.20 14.69 22.19
C MET A 1 -15.64 14.44 20.79
N SER A 2 -15.54 15.48 19.96
CA SER A 2 -15.26 15.36 18.52
C SER A 2 -14.23 16.42 18.08
N LYS A 3 -13.39 16.07 17.08
CA LYS A 3 -12.32 16.82 16.38
C LYS A 3 -10.84 16.64 16.78
N ARG A 4 -10.47 15.99 17.89
CA ARG A 4 -9.05 16.01 18.34
C ARG A 4 -8.16 14.83 17.96
N PHE A 5 -8.68 13.63 17.71
CA PHE A 5 -7.84 12.43 17.67
C PHE A 5 -6.88 12.39 16.46
N LEU A 6 -7.38 12.51 15.22
CA LEU A 6 -6.52 12.51 14.03
C LEU A 6 -5.75 13.84 13.81
N SER A 7 -6.25 14.96 14.33
CA SER A 7 -5.51 16.24 14.26
C SER A 7 -4.19 16.21 15.05
N SER A 8 -4.12 15.35 16.07
CA SER A 8 -2.92 15.18 16.91
C SER A 8 -1.88 14.24 16.28
N LEU A 9 -2.31 13.29 15.45
CA LEU A 9 -1.43 12.38 14.71
C LEU A 9 -0.90 12.98 13.39
N LEU A 10 -1.51 14.06 12.89
CA LEU A 10 -1.20 14.68 11.59
C LEU A 10 -0.38 15.98 11.68
N GLN A 11 0.20 16.34 12.83
CA GLN A 11 1.13 17.47 12.91
C GLN A 11 2.54 17.10 12.41
N ALA A 12 2.66 16.89 11.10
CA ALA A 12 3.92 17.03 10.39
C ALA A 12 4.08 18.49 9.89
N PRO A 13 5.29 19.06 9.84
CA PRO A 13 5.49 20.48 9.60
C PRO A 13 5.01 20.88 8.19
N ARG A 14 4.11 21.88 8.15
CA ARG A 14 3.73 22.64 6.94
C ARG A 14 4.90 23.52 6.46
N ALA A 15 5.97 22.90 6.00
CA ALA A 15 7.00 23.56 5.21
C ALA A 15 7.10 22.80 3.88
N LEU A 16 7.13 23.51 2.75
CA LEU A 16 7.06 23.04 1.35
C LEU A 16 5.65 23.10 0.71
N ARG A 17 4.99 24.25 0.79
CA ARG A 17 4.01 24.70 -0.22
C ARG A 17 4.38 26.09 -0.73
N SER A 18 5.52 26.19 -1.38
CA SER A 18 5.81 27.24 -2.37
C SER A 18 7.09 26.85 -3.08
N GLU A 19 6.99 26.22 -4.24
CA GLU A 19 7.93 26.35 -5.37
C GLU A 19 7.54 25.35 -6.48
N GLY A 20 7.17 25.89 -7.64
CA GLY A 20 7.05 25.11 -8.87
C GLY A 20 5.78 25.37 -9.68
N ASN A 21 5.66 26.57 -10.26
CA ASN A 21 4.76 26.78 -11.39
C ASN A 21 5.28 25.98 -12.60
N ILE A 22 4.62 24.86 -12.91
CA ILE A 22 4.76 24.19 -14.20
C ILE A 22 3.93 25.01 -15.20
N VAL A 23 4.60 25.79 -16.05
CA VAL A 23 3.95 26.47 -17.17
C VAL A 23 3.87 25.50 -18.34
N ILE A 24 2.69 24.98 -18.61
CA ILE A 24 2.40 24.22 -19.84
C ILE A 24 2.05 25.25 -20.93
N LYS A 25 2.95 25.48 -21.88
CA LYS A 25 2.65 26.22 -23.12
C LYS A 25 2.59 25.22 -24.28
N ASN A 26 1.44 25.17 -24.96
CA ASN A 26 1.22 24.48 -26.24
C ASN A 26 1.59 22.98 -26.27
N GLY A 27 1.29 22.22 -25.22
CA GLY A 27 1.39 20.74 -25.26
C GLY A 27 2.81 20.16 -25.40
N LEU A 28 3.85 20.99 -25.40
CA LEU A 28 5.24 20.57 -25.40
C LEU A 28 5.83 20.79 -24.00
N MET A 29 6.34 19.71 -23.41
CA MET A 29 7.06 19.74 -22.15
C MET A 29 8.39 20.48 -22.37
N VAL A 30 8.43 21.79 -22.11
CA VAL A 30 9.68 22.56 -22.18
C VAL A 30 10.52 22.16 -20.97
N SER A 31 11.47 21.24 -21.15
CA SER A 31 12.43 20.88 -20.10
C SER A 31 13.26 22.12 -19.79
N ASN A 32 13.06 22.68 -18.60
CA ASN A 32 13.85 23.80 -18.14
C ASN A 32 15.28 23.29 -17.90
N SER A 33 16.20 23.53 -18.83
CA SER A 33 17.55 22.94 -18.85
C SER A 33 18.35 23.23 -17.58
N LYS A 34 18.06 24.36 -16.91
CA LYS A 34 18.59 24.68 -15.58
C LYS A 34 18.15 23.67 -14.51
N PHE A 35 16.89 23.23 -14.51
CA PHE A 35 16.39 22.24 -13.54
C PHE A 35 17.07 20.89 -13.72
N ALA A 36 17.22 20.42 -14.97
CA ALA A 36 17.94 19.20 -15.27
C ALA A 36 19.42 19.26 -14.84
N SER A 37 20.07 20.42 -14.98
CA SER A 37 21.47 20.62 -14.56
C SER A 37 21.65 20.65 -13.04
N VAL A 38 20.73 21.30 -12.31
CA VAL A 38 20.73 21.35 -10.84
C VAL A 38 20.43 19.97 -10.26
N TRP A 39 19.46 19.25 -10.84
CA TRP A 39 19.13 17.89 -10.44
C TRP A 39 20.29 16.92 -10.72
N LYS A 40 20.97 17.04 -11.87
CA LYS A 40 22.19 16.24 -12.17
C LYS A 40 23.33 16.54 -11.20
N ALA A 41 23.57 17.81 -10.84
CA ALA A 41 24.63 18.19 -9.93
C ALA A 41 24.36 17.72 -8.49
N ASP A 42 23.12 17.85 -8.01
CA ASP A 42 22.73 17.40 -6.68
C ASP A 42 22.65 15.86 -6.60
N TYR A 43 22.22 15.21 -7.70
CA TYR A 43 22.26 13.76 -7.85
C TYR A 43 23.68 13.21 -7.81
N SER A 44 24.61 13.79 -8.59
CA SER A 44 26.02 13.38 -8.60
C SER A 44 26.66 13.51 -7.21
N LYS A 45 26.36 14.57 -6.46
CA LYS A 45 26.84 14.74 -5.07
C LYS A 45 26.28 13.69 -4.10
N ARG A 46 25.00 13.32 -4.25
CA ARG A 46 24.36 12.29 -3.41
C ARG A 46 24.84 10.87 -3.73
N VAL A 47 25.04 10.55 -5.01
CA VAL A 47 25.51 9.24 -5.47
C VAL A 47 26.98 8.99 -5.10
N ASN A 48 27.84 10.03 -5.16
CA ASN A 48 29.26 9.90 -4.83
C ASN A 48 29.56 9.62 -3.34
N LYS A 49 28.56 9.69 -2.45
CA LYS A 49 28.72 9.40 -1.01
C LYS A 49 28.15 8.04 -0.59
N ILE A 50 27.55 7.28 -1.50
CA ILE A 50 27.03 5.95 -1.15
C ILE A 50 28.13 4.91 -1.35
N VAL A 51 28.99 4.77 -0.34
CA VAL A 51 29.87 3.60 -0.21
C VAL A 51 28.97 2.41 0.09
N PHE A 52 28.92 1.45 -0.82
CA PHE A 52 28.25 0.19 -0.58
C PHE A 52 29.32 -0.79 -0.14
N GLU A 53 29.21 -1.24 1.10
CA GLU A 53 29.96 -2.40 1.55
C GLU A 53 29.61 -3.56 0.62
N ASP A 54 30.63 -4.25 0.12
CA ASP A 54 30.44 -5.51 -0.57
C ASP A 54 29.91 -6.50 0.48
N GLU A 55 28.58 -6.60 0.61
CA GLU A 55 27.90 -7.64 1.36
C GLU A 55 28.21 -8.98 0.67
N VAL A 56 29.35 -9.58 1.00
CA VAL A 56 29.58 -11.01 0.81
C VAL A 56 28.81 -11.71 1.91
N GLU A 57 27.48 -11.64 1.85
CA GLU A 57 26.63 -12.49 2.67
C GLU A 57 26.84 -13.93 2.19
N SER A 58 27.02 -14.86 3.12
CA SER A 58 26.79 -16.27 2.86
C SER A 58 25.35 -16.47 2.40
N LEU A 59 25.06 -17.52 1.63
CA LEU A 59 23.68 -17.90 1.28
C LEU A 59 22.82 -17.93 2.55
N PRO A 60 21.79 -17.07 2.66
CA PRO A 60 20.92 -17.07 3.84
C PRO A 60 20.18 -18.39 3.96
N GLU A 61 19.92 -18.81 5.20
CA GLU A 61 19.10 -19.98 5.47
C GLU A 61 17.71 -19.82 4.83
N GLY A 62 17.16 -20.90 4.28
CA GLY A 62 15.85 -20.90 3.62
C GLY A 62 15.81 -20.34 2.20
N VAL A 63 16.86 -19.68 1.70
CA VAL A 63 16.87 -19.09 0.36
C VAL A 63 17.27 -20.10 -0.71
N ASN A 64 16.52 -20.16 -1.82
CA ASN A 64 16.88 -20.98 -2.98
C ASN A 64 18.23 -20.52 -3.59
N PRO A 65 19.23 -21.42 -3.76
CA PRO A 65 20.54 -21.05 -4.33
C PRO A 65 20.46 -20.46 -5.74
N GLY A 66 19.50 -20.92 -6.56
CA GLY A 66 19.26 -20.41 -7.90
C GLY A 66 18.76 -18.97 -7.87
N LEU A 67 17.77 -18.68 -7.01
CA LEU A 67 17.29 -17.31 -6.81
C LEU A 67 18.38 -16.40 -6.24
N TYR A 68 19.18 -16.90 -5.30
CA TYR A 68 20.30 -16.17 -4.73
C TYR A 68 21.39 -15.81 -5.75
N ASN A 69 21.70 -16.73 -6.68
CA ASN A 69 22.57 -16.44 -7.80
C ASN A 69 22.01 -15.35 -8.72
N GLU A 70 20.69 -15.32 -8.94
CA GLU A 70 20.03 -14.23 -9.68
C GLU A 70 20.10 -12.89 -8.92
N TYR A 71 19.90 -12.91 -7.60
CA TYR A 71 20.08 -11.75 -6.73
C TYR A 71 21.47 -11.15 -6.91
N PHE A 72 22.53 -11.96 -6.79
CA PHE A 72 23.90 -11.46 -6.96
C PHE A 72 24.20 -10.97 -8.37
N LYS A 73 23.72 -11.67 -9.41
CA LYS A 73 23.86 -11.19 -10.79
C LYS A 73 23.22 -9.81 -10.97
N PHE A 74 22.05 -9.59 -10.37
CA PHE A 74 21.39 -8.29 -10.38
C PHE A 74 22.19 -7.24 -9.60
N MET A 75 22.61 -7.54 -8.37
CA MET A 75 23.38 -6.61 -7.55
C MET A 75 24.70 -6.20 -8.22
N ASN A 76 25.39 -7.16 -8.86
CA ASN A 76 26.63 -6.91 -9.59
C ASN A 76 26.44 -6.13 -10.89
N SER A 77 25.40 -6.44 -11.67
CA SER A 77 25.08 -5.69 -12.90
C SER A 77 24.60 -4.26 -12.62
N THR A 78 24.19 -3.97 -11.38
CA THR A 78 23.80 -2.65 -10.92
C THR A 78 24.88 -1.92 -10.12
N LYS A 79 26.14 -2.39 -10.16
CA LYS A 79 27.29 -1.61 -9.69
C LYS A 79 27.55 -0.49 -10.69
N LEU A 80 27.41 0.77 -10.25
CA LEU A 80 27.79 1.95 -11.03
C LEU A 80 29.31 1.91 -11.24
N LYS A 81 29.76 1.32 -12.36
CA LYS A 81 31.19 1.28 -12.68
C LYS A 81 31.63 2.49 -13.50
N ASP A 82 30.76 3.13 -14.27
CA ASP A 82 31.07 4.35 -15.05
C ASP A 82 29.79 5.13 -15.41
N LEU A 83 29.94 6.39 -15.84
CA LEU A 83 28.88 7.33 -16.30
C LEU A 83 27.97 6.79 -17.43
N GLY A 84 28.24 5.60 -17.98
CA GLY A 84 27.45 4.90 -18.98
C GLY A 84 26.72 3.64 -18.49
N ALA A 85 26.54 3.48 -17.17
CA ALA A 85 25.89 2.30 -16.60
C ALA A 85 24.52 2.02 -17.24
N ILE A 86 24.41 0.86 -17.90
CA ILE A 86 23.17 0.38 -18.51
C ILE A 86 22.12 0.24 -17.40
N LEU A 87 20.99 0.92 -17.56
CA LEU A 87 19.87 0.77 -16.63
C LEU A 87 19.42 -0.70 -16.62
N PRO A 88 19.34 -1.36 -15.45
CA PRO A 88 18.83 -2.71 -15.36
C PRO A 88 17.40 -2.76 -15.90
N ARG A 89 17.06 -3.83 -16.61
CA ARG A 89 15.72 -4.00 -17.15
C ARG A 89 14.74 -4.27 -16.02
N LYS A 90 13.64 -3.53 -15.99
CA LYS A 90 12.56 -3.69 -14.99
C LYS A 90 11.95 -5.09 -15.00
N SER A 91 11.96 -5.75 -16.17
CA SER A 91 11.53 -7.14 -16.30
C SER A 91 12.35 -8.09 -15.42
N LEU A 92 13.65 -7.84 -15.20
CA LEU A 92 14.48 -8.67 -14.34
C LEU A 92 14.03 -8.57 -12.87
N LEU A 93 13.73 -7.35 -12.41
CA LEU A 93 13.15 -7.14 -11.08
C LEU A 93 11.81 -7.87 -10.94
N HIS A 94 10.93 -7.77 -11.95
CA HIS A 94 9.64 -8.46 -11.93
C HIS A 94 9.80 -9.97 -11.89
N THR A 95 10.66 -10.53 -12.74
CA THR A 95 10.96 -11.98 -12.75
C THR A 95 11.53 -12.44 -11.42
N PHE A 96 12.44 -11.68 -10.81
CA PHE A 96 12.98 -12.00 -9.50
C PHE A 96 11.86 -12.04 -8.45
N LEU A 97 11.07 -10.96 -8.35
CA LEU A 97 10.00 -10.87 -7.36
C LEU A 97 8.94 -11.96 -7.56
N GLN A 98 8.66 -12.36 -8.80
CA GLN A 98 7.74 -13.45 -9.11
C GLN A 98 8.24 -14.83 -8.71
N LYS A 99 9.55 -15.02 -8.54
CA LYS A 99 10.16 -16.30 -8.14
C LYS A 99 10.21 -16.51 -6.63
N ILE A 100 10.00 -15.47 -5.82
CA ILE A 100 9.96 -15.58 -4.35
C ILE A 100 8.93 -16.65 -3.92
N GLN A 101 9.36 -17.58 -3.08
CA GLN A 101 8.60 -18.71 -2.54
C GLN A 101 8.47 -18.68 -1.02
N ASN A 102 9.30 -17.93 -0.30
CA ASN A 102 9.27 -17.82 1.17
C ASN A 102 9.63 -16.40 1.65
N LYS A 103 9.64 -16.22 2.98
CA LYS A 103 9.82 -14.91 3.63
C LYS A 103 11.26 -14.42 3.51
N GLU A 104 12.22 -15.33 3.64
CA GLU A 104 13.66 -15.05 3.56
C GLU A 104 14.04 -14.55 2.16
N GLU A 105 13.48 -15.18 1.12
CA GLU A 105 13.61 -14.73 -0.26
C GLU A 105 12.93 -13.37 -0.51
N PHE A 106 11.85 -13.07 0.21
CA PHE A 106 11.20 -11.77 0.11
C PHE A 106 12.10 -10.66 0.65
N GLU A 107 12.79 -10.88 1.77
CA GLU A 107 13.74 -9.90 2.30
C GLU A 107 14.87 -9.58 1.30
N LEU A 108 15.35 -10.58 0.53
CA LEU A 108 16.25 -10.33 -0.59
C LEU A 108 15.61 -9.45 -1.68
N GLY A 109 14.33 -9.72 -2.00
CA GLY A 109 13.53 -8.88 -2.90
C GLY A 109 13.44 -7.42 -2.44
N LEU A 110 13.28 -7.18 -1.13
CA LEU A 110 13.24 -5.83 -0.56
C LEU A 110 14.59 -5.12 -0.67
N LYS A 111 15.71 -5.82 -0.44
CA LYS A 111 17.06 -5.28 -0.67
C LYS A 111 17.26 -4.88 -2.14
N LEU A 112 16.80 -5.70 -3.09
CA LEU A 112 16.86 -5.37 -4.52
C LEU A 112 16.02 -4.13 -4.87
N LEU A 113 14.81 -4.02 -4.32
CA LEU A 113 13.95 -2.86 -4.53
C LEU A 113 14.57 -1.56 -4.02
N GLU A 114 15.17 -1.61 -2.83
CA GLU A 114 15.89 -0.49 -2.28
C GLU A 114 17.09 -0.11 -3.16
N ARG A 115 17.89 -1.09 -3.58
CA ARG A 115 19.01 -0.87 -4.51
C ARG A 115 18.53 -0.22 -5.80
N TRP A 116 17.48 -0.77 -6.42
CA TRP A 116 16.85 -0.25 -7.63
C TRP A 116 16.47 1.23 -7.45
N ARG A 117 15.85 1.55 -6.32
CA ARG A 117 15.39 2.90 -6.01
C ARG A 117 16.53 3.87 -5.70
N LYS A 118 17.55 3.44 -4.96
CA LYS A 118 18.74 4.25 -4.61
C LYS A 118 19.60 4.57 -5.83
N HIS A 119 19.83 3.60 -6.73
CA HIS A 119 20.77 3.75 -7.85
C HIS A 119 20.21 4.44 -9.08
N TYR A 120 18.92 4.29 -9.33
CA TYR A 120 18.34 4.76 -10.60
C TYR A 120 17.30 5.84 -10.39
N VAL A 121 16.94 6.11 -9.12
CA VAL A 121 15.86 7.02 -8.73
C VAL A 121 14.54 6.69 -9.45
N LEU A 122 14.40 5.47 -9.96
CA LEU A 122 13.22 5.03 -10.67
C LEU A 122 12.13 4.70 -9.63
N PRO A 123 10.91 5.26 -9.78
CA PRO A 123 9.79 4.82 -8.96
C PRO A 123 9.45 3.37 -9.30
N LEU A 124 8.87 2.66 -8.34
CA LEU A 124 8.18 1.42 -8.65
C LEU A 124 6.94 1.77 -9.49
N SER A 125 6.49 0.86 -10.35
CA SER A 125 5.19 1.02 -10.99
C SER A 125 4.10 0.29 -10.22
N GLU A 126 2.85 0.60 -10.55
CA GLU A 126 1.66 -0.11 -10.08
C GLU A 126 1.80 -1.63 -10.24
N ARG A 127 2.23 -2.11 -11.43
CA ARG A 127 2.52 -3.53 -11.64
C ARG A 127 3.55 -4.12 -10.65
N THR A 128 4.56 -3.34 -10.26
CA THR A 128 5.59 -3.82 -9.32
C THR A 128 4.99 -3.94 -7.91
N THR A 129 4.24 -2.92 -7.48
CA THR A 129 3.54 -2.95 -6.19
C THR A 129 2.48 -4.05 -6.15
N TRP A 130 1.80 -4.34 -7.27
CA TRP A 130 0.88 -5.46 -7.39
C TRP A 130 1.60 -6.82 -7.28
N ILE A 131 2.78 -7.00 -7.89
CA ILE A 131 3.57 -8.23 -7.71
C ILE A 131 3.91 -8.43 -6.23
N LEU A 132 4.29 -7.36 -5.52
CA LEU A 132 4.55 -7.43 -4.08
C LEU A 132 3.32 -7.84 -3.29
N LEU A 133 2.16 -7.25 -3.59
CA LEU A 133 0.88 -7.66 -3.00
C LEU A 133 0.58 -9.13 -3.25
N SER A 134 0.70 -9.59 -4.50
CA SER A 134 0.44 -10.98 -4.87
C SER A 134 1.36 -11.94 -4.10
N LYS A 135 2.61 -11.55 -3.84
CA LYS A 135 3.54 -12.34 -3.02
C LYS A 135 3.21 -12.31 -1.53
N CYS A 136 2.80 -11.17 -0.99
CA CYS A 136 2.32 -11.08 0.39
C CYS A 136 1.09 -11.98 0.60
N GLN A 137 0.16 -11.99 -0.36
CA GLN A 137 -1.01 -12.86 -0.33
C GLN A 137 -0.63 -14.35 -0.44
N TYR A 138 0.30 -14.70 -1.31
CA TYR A 138 0.78 -16.07 -1.46
C TYR A 138 1.43 -16.61 -0.18
N LEU A 139 2.21 -15.78 0.52
CA LEU A 139 2.90 -16.16 1.75
C LEU A 139 2.06 -15.96 3.03
N ASN A 140 0.84 -15.43 2.89
CA ASN A 140 0.03 -14.93 4.01
C ASN A 140 0.83 -14.03 4.97
N ASP A 141 1.62 -13.11 4.41
CA ASP A 141 2.49 -12.21 5.18
C ASP A 141 2.33 -10.77 4.69
N PRO A 142 1.61 -9.90 5.44
CA PRO A 142 1.42 -8.52 5.03
C PRO A 142 2.65 -7.63 5.26
N GLU A 143 3.59 -8.02 6.13
CA GLU A 143 4.66 -7.15 6.63
C GLU A 143 5.53 -6.55 5.52
N PRO A 144 5.98 -7.31 4.48
CA PRO A 144 6.84 -6.75 3.45
C PRO A 144 6.20 -5.59 2.67
N LEU A 145 4.93 -5.74 2.28
CA LEU A 145 4.22 -4.67 1.56
C LEU A 145 3.87 -3.50 2.49
N THR A 146 3.47 -3.77 3.73
CA THR A 146 3.25 -2.72 4.75
C THR A 146 4.49 -1.85 4.91
N ARG A 147 5.67 -2.46 5.06
CA ARG A 147 6.96 -1.75 5.14
C ARG A 147 7.21 -0.88 3.90
N VAL A 148 6.97 -1.42 2.71
CA VAL A 148 7.15 -0.70 1.43
C VAL A 148 6.22 0.49 1.27
N LEU A 149 4.96 0.37 1.74
CA LEU A 149 3.96 1.44 1.66
C LEU A 149 4.13 2.51 2.75
N LEU A 150 4.65 2.15 3.92
CA LEU A 150 4.91 3.11 4.99
C LEU A 150 6.24 3.85 4.80
N ASP A 151 7.24 3.25 4.16
CA ASP A 151 8.51 3.90 3.83
C ASP A 151 8.54 4.40 2.37
N ARG A 152 7.71 5.42 2.11
CA ARG A 152 7.62 6.06 0.80
C ARG A 152 8.95 6.61 0.32
N TRP A 153 9.81 7.10 1.21
CA TRP A 153 11.09 7.69 0.85
C TRP A 153 12.07 6.64 0.31
N ARG A 154 12.16 5.49 0.99
CA ARG A 154 13.05 4.39 0.63
C ARG A 154 12.60 3.66 -0.61
N TYR A 155 11.29 3.42 -0.78
CA TYR A 155 10.80 2.56 -1.86
C TYR A 155 10.09 3.30 -3.00
N LYS A 156 9.41 4.43 -2.74
CA LYS A 156 8.52 5.12 -3.70
C LYS A 156 7.63 4.15 -4.49
N ALA A 157 6.86 3.34 -3.76
CA ALA A 157 5.81 2.51 -4.33
C ALA A 157 4.78 3.33 -5.13
N PHE A 158 4.00 2.67 -5.99
CA PHE A 158 2.86 3.25 -6.70
C PHE A 158 1.62 2.42 -6.39
N PRO A 159 1.05 2.57 -5.17
CA PRO A 159 -0.18 1.87 -4.81
C PRO A 159 -1.41 2.46 -5.51
N THR A 160 -2.44 1.64 -5.65
CA THR A 160 -3.79 2.03 -6.06
C THR A 160 -4.77 1.78 -4.91
N ASP A 161 -6.02 2.20 -5.07
CA ASP A 161 -7.13 1.88 -4.18
C ASP A 161 -7.25 0.36 -3.93
N TYR A 162 -7.12 -0.46 -4.98
CA TYR A 162 -7.14 -1.91 -4.89
C TYR A 162 -5.99 -2.47 -4.04
N ILE A 163 -4.78 -1.91 -4.18
CA ILE A 163 -3.62 -2.37 -3.40
C ILE A 163 -3.85 -2.11 -1.91
N TYR A 164 -4.32 -0.91 -1.54
CA TYR A 164 -4.66 -0.58 -0.16
C TYR A 164 -5.80 -1.45 0.39
N THR A 165 -6.88 -1.61 -0.37
CA THR A 165 -8.01 -2.46 0.00
C THR A 165 -7.56 -3.90 0.27
N SER A 166 -6.69 -4.43 -0.61
CA SER A 166 -6.22 -5.81 -0.52
C SER A 166 -5.25 -6.03 0.64
N ILE A 167 -4.35 -5.09 0.91
CA ILE A 167 -3.44 -5.20 2.06
C ILE A 167 -4.17 -5.02 3.38
N PHE A 168 -5.20 -4.16 3.46
CA PHE A 168 -6.05 -4.06 4.66
C PHE A 168 -6.74 -5.39 4.96
N LYS A 169 -7.31 -6.03 3.93
CA LYS A 169 -7.92 -7.35 4.07
C LYS A 169 -6.91 -8.41 4.51
N LEU A 170 -5.71 -8.41 3.93
CA LEU A 170 -4.66 -9.36 4.31
C LEU A 170 -4.26 -9.18 5.78
N ILE A 171 -4.04 -7.94 6.22
CA ILE A 171 -3.72 -7.61 7.61
C ILE A 171 -4.86 -8.04 8.55
N SER A 172 -6.12 -7.74 8.19
CA SER A 172 -7.30 -8.17 8.97
C SER A 172 -7.37 -9.67 9.16
N ASN A 173 -7.09 -10.45 8.11
CA ASN A 173 -7.06 -11.90 8.20
C ASN A 173 -5.92 -12.37 9.12
N SER A 174 -4.72 -11.78 8.99
CA SER A 174 -3.60 -12.10 9.89
C SER A 174 -3.92 -11.78 11.35
N ILE A 175 -4.61 -10.67 11.64
CA ILE A 175 -5.08 -10.33 12.98
C ILE A 175 -6.06 -11.41 13.48
N HIS A 176 -7.04 -11.79 12.67
CA HIS A 176 -8.02 -12.81 13.02
C HIS A 176 -7.35 -14.15 13.38
N ASP A 177 -6.40 -14.59 12.54
CA ASP A 177 -5.63 -15.81 12.76
C ASP A 177 -4.81 -15.73 14.06
N LEU A 178 -4.18 -14.58 14.34
CA LEU A 178 -3.40 -14.36 15.56
C LEU A 178 -4.27 -14.39 16.82
N ILE A 179 -5.44 -13.77 16.82
CA ILE A 179 -6.37 -13.81 17.96
C ILE A 179 -6.83 -15.24 18.26
N ALA A 180 -7.06 -16.03 17.21
CA ALA A 180 -7.48 -17.41 17.38
C ALA A 180 -6.42 -18.26 18.11
N ILE A 181 -5.14 -17.89 18.01
CA ILE A 181 -3.99 -18.60 18.60
C ILE A 181 -3.59 -17.98 19.95
N GLU A 182 -3.45 -16.66 19.99
CA GLU A 182 -2.81 -15.89 21.07
C GLU A 182 -3.83 -15.09 21.91
N GLY A 183 -5.07 -14.95 21.45
CA GLY A 183 -6.12 -14.17 22.11
C GLY A 183 -6.09 -12.67 21.76
N GLN A 184 -7.00 -11.92 22.41
CA GLN A 184 -7.21 -10.49 22.14
C GLN A 184 -6.02 -9.59 22.51
N GLU A 185 -5.15 -10.07 23.41
CA GLU A 185 -3.98 -9.32 23.92
C GLU A 185 -2.70 -9.58 23.12
N SER A 186 -2.79 -10.22 21.93
CA SER A 186 -1.62 -10.46 21.07
C SER A 186 -0.94 -9.14 20.69
N GLU A 187 0.35 -9.01 21.04
CA GLU A 187 1.15 -7.83 20.70
C GLU A 187 1.25 -7.65 19.18
N LEU A 188 1.37 -8.75 18.44
CA LEU A 188 1.47 -8.72 16.99
C LEU A 188 0.13 -8.33 16.34
N ALA A 189 -0.98 -8.84 16.86
CA ALA A 189 -2.32 -8.43 16.41
C ALA A 189 -2.54 -6.92 16.63
N ASN A 190 -2.15 -6.40 17.80
CA ASN A 190 -2.23 -4.96 18.10
C ASN A 190 -1.33 -4.12 17.19
N LYS A 191 -0.10 -4.56 16.90
CA LYS A 191 0.78 -3.92 15.90
C LYS A 191 0.09 -3.85 14.54
N TYR A 192 -0.50 -4.95 14.08
CA TYR A 192 -1.19 -4.99 12.79
C TYR A 192 -2.44 -4.11 12.76
N LEU A 193 -3.16 -4.02 13.88
CA LEU A 193 -4.27 -3.08 14.02
C LEU A 193 -3.80 -1.63 13.85
N ASP A 194 -2.67 -1.27 14.46
CA ASP A 194 -2.07 0.07 14.29
C ASP A 194 -1.54 0.30 12.87
N ASP A 195 -0.98 -0.73 12.23
CA ASP A 195 -0.51 -0.64 10.84
C ASP A 195 -1.66 -0.36 9.85
N LEU A 196 -2.89 -0.85 10.10
CA LEU A 196 -4.07 -0.46 9.30
C LEU A 196 -4.28 1.07 9.31
N PHE A 197 -4.18 1.70 10.49
CA PHE A 197 -4.31 3.16 10.62
C PHE A 197 -3.15 3.92 9.99
N ARG A 198 -1.91 3.43 10.18
CA ARG A 198 -0.72 4.03 9.55
C ARG A 198 -0.81 3.99 8.03
N LEU A 199 -1.26 2.86 7.48
CA LEU A 199 -1.48 2.71 6.05
C LEU A 199 -2.62 3.60 5.56
N PHE A 200 -3.74 3.69 6.30
CA PHE A 200 -4.82 4.62 5.98
C PHE A 200 -4.33 6.07 5.92
N ALA A 201 -3.55 6.51 6.90
CA ALA A 201 -2.93 7.84 6.93
C ALA A 201 -1.88 8.06 5.83
N SER A 202 -1.32 6.99 5.25
CA SER A 202 -0.37 7.08 4.15
C SER A 202 -1.02 7.36 2.79
N ILE A 203 -2.32 7.07 2.61
CA ILE A 203 -3.04 7.20 1.33
C ILE A 203 -2.84 8.58 0.67
N PRO A 204 -3.04 9.72 1.37
CA PRO A 204 -2.85 11.05 0.77
C PRO A 204 -1.40 11.32 0.37
N GLN A 205 -0.42 10.66 1.00
CA GLN A 205 0.98 10.80 0.65
C GLN A 205 1.27 10.26 -0.75
N TYR A 206 0.46 9.31 -1.24
CA TYR A 206 0.54 8.79 -2.60
C TYR A 206 -0.34 9.55 -3.61
N ASN A 207 -0.85 10.72 -3.24
CA ASN A 207 -1.80 11.51 -4.04
C ASN A 207 -3.10 10.76 -4.35
N LEU A 208 -3.49 9.83 -3.47
CA LEU A 208 -4.79 9.16 -3.53
C LEU A 208 -5.76 9.86 -2.57
N GLU A 209 -7.03 9.93 -2.95
CA GLU A 209 -8.07 10.50 -2.09
C GLU A 209 -8.59 9.46 -1.09
N GLN A 210 -8.72 9.85 0.18
CA GLN A 210 -9.44 9.10 1.20
C GLN A 210 -10.96 9.26 1.01
N GLY A 211 -11.46 8.66 -0.08
CA GLY A 211 -12.87 8.60 -0.41
C GLY A 211 -13.59 7.43 0.27
N ALA A 212 -14.80 7.13 -0.19
CA ALA A 212 -15.61 6.05 0.39
C ALA A 212 -14.89 4.69 0.37
N TRP A 213 -14.10 4.39 -0.67
CA TRP A 213 -13.34 3.14 -0.76
C TRP A 213 -12.36 2.97 0.41
N ALA A 214 -11.68 4.04 0.84
CA ALA A 214 -10.63 3.98 1.85
C ALA A 214 -11.23 3.76 3.23
N TYR A 215 -12.21 4.58 3.60
CA TYR A 215 -12.93 4.47 4.86
C TYR A 215 -13.64 3.12 4.97
N SER A 216 -14.34 2.71 3.92
CA SER A 216 -15.05 1.43 3.90
C SER A 216 -14.11 0.26 4.06
N SER A 217 -12.97 0.25 3.36
CA SER A 217 -11.97 -0.82 3.48
C SER A 217 -11.41 -0.89 4.90
N LEU A 218 -11.07 0.24 5.50
CA LEU A 218 -10.58 0.30 6.88
C LEU A 218 -11.64 -0.23 7.85
N ILE A 219 -12.89 0.25 7.77
CA ILE A 219 -14.01 -0.21 8.60
C ILE A 219 -14.20 -1.72 8.47
N THR A 220 -14.30 -2.25 7.25
CA THR A 220 -14.51 -3.69 7.04
C THR A 220 -13.37 -4.50 7.63
N SER A 221 -12.12 -4.06 7.45
CA SER A 221 -10.96 -4.76 8.01
C SER A 221 -10.88 -4.70 9.53
N LEU A 222 -11.32 -3.60 10.14
CA LEU A 222 -11.40 -3.52 11.60
C LEU A 222 -12.47 -4.45 12.16
N VAL A 223 -13.64 -4.53 11.52
CA VAL A 223 -14.71 -5.46 11.93
C VAL A 223 -14.32 -6.93 11.68
N ASP A 224 -13.78 -7.22 10.49
CA ASP A 224 -13.39 -8.58 10.10
C ASP A 224 -12.21 -9.12 10.92
N SER A 225 -11.40 -8.25 11.52
CA SER A 225 -10.30 -8.65 12.40
C SER A 225 -10.76 -9.49 13.60
N GLY A 226 -12.00 -9.30 14.06
CA GLY A 226 -12.51 -9.95 15.26
C GLY A 226 -11.92 -9.44 16.58
N MET A 227 -11.09 -8.38 16.55
CA MET A 227 -10.62 -7.71 17.76
C MET A 227 -11.71 -6.82 18.35
N GLU A 228 -11.85 -6.81 19.68
CA GLU A 228 -12.77 -5.87 20.34
C GLU A 228 -12.31 -4.43 20.15
N GLU A 229 -11.01 -4.16 20.30
CA GLU A 229 -10.43 -2.85 20.01
C GLU A 229 -10.62 -2.47 18.52
N GLY A 230 -10.54 -3.45 17.62
CA GLY A 230 -10.86 -3.26 16.21
C GLY A 230 -12.29 -2.77 16.00
N TRP A 231 -13.26 -3.40 16.65
CA TRP A 231 -14.65 -2.95 16.63
C TRP A 231 -14.82 -1.52 17.16
N VAL A 232 -14.27 -1.20 18.33
CA VAL A 232 -14.35 0.14 18.93
C VAL A 232 -13.82 1.21 17.96
N ARG A 233 -12.67 0.95 17.34
CA ARG A 233 -12.08 1.85 16.35
C ARG A 233 -12.89 1.92 15.05
N ALA A 234 -13.51 0.82 14.61
CA ALA A 234 -14.37 0.79 13.42
C ALA A 234 -15.56 1.75 13.57
N VAL A 235 -16.19 1.76 14.76
CA VAL A 235 -17.29 2.67 15.09
C VAL A 235 -16.85 4.13 14.99
N GLN A 236 -15.69 4.47 15.58
CA GLN A 236 -15.16 5.84 15.51
C GLN A 236 -14.85 6.28 14.08
N VAL A 237 -14.26 5.40 13.27
CA VAL A 237 -13.99 5.67 11.85
C VAL A 237 -15.30 5.85 11.06
N ALA A 238 -16.33 5.06 11.36
CA ALA A 238 -17.64 5.19 10.73
C ALA A 238 -18.32 6.51 11.10
N GLU A 239 -18.28 6.91 12.36
CA GLU A 239 -18.77 8.22 12.81
C GLU A 239 -18.07 9.36 12.06
N GLU A 240 -16.74 9.30 11.93
CA GLU A 240 -15.98 10.29 11.16
C GLU A 240 -16.39 10.30 9.68
N ALA A 241 -16.58 9.13 9.06
CA ALA A 241 -16.96 9.02 7.65
C ALA A 241 -18.37 9.56 7.35
N MET A 242 -19.23 9.68 8.37
CA MET A 242 -20.55 10.28 8.30
C MET A 242 -20.56 11.77 8.58
N VAL A 243 -19.65 12.24 9.46
CA VAL A 243 -19.53 13.66 9.82
C VAL A 243 -18.89 14.42 8.66
N ASP A 244 -19.60 15.41 8.12
CA ASP A 244 -19.15 16.33 7.07
C ASP A 244 -19.11 15.79 5.61
N SER A 245 -19.73 14.63 5.32
CA SER A 245 -19.82 14.10 3.95
C SER A 245 -21.27 13.76 3.54
N ILE A 246 -21.76 14.42 2.47
CA ILE A 246 -23.02 14.08 1.80
C ILE A 246 -22.70 13.80 0.32
N PRO A 247 -22.78 12.54 -0.17
CA PRO A 247 -23.12 11.34 0.57
C PRO A 247 -22.03 10.90 1.57
N PRO A 248 -22.37 10.05 2.57
CA PRO A 248 -21.40 9.47 3.51
C PRO A 248 -20.26 8.75 2.79
N LYS A 249 -19.05 8.79 3.37
CA LYS A 249 -17.87 8.06 2.84
C LYS A 249 -17.88 6.58 3.22
N ILE A 250 -19.05 5.95 3.20
CA ILE A 250 -19.23 4.53 3.52
C ILE A 250 -19.98 3.87 2.37
N ASN A 251 -19.44 2.77 1.83
CA ASN A 251 -20.07 2.00 0.76
C ASN A 251 -21.04 0.95 1.33
N TYR A 252 -21.69 0.21 0.42
CA TYR A 252 -22.64 -0.83 0.79
C TYR A 252 -22.02 -1.89 1.71
N GLU A 253 -20.84 -2.40 1.38
CA GLU A 253 -20.20 -3.50 2.10
C GLU A 253 -19.86 -3.12 3.55
N ALA A 254 -19.29 -1.94 3.77
CA ALA A 254 -18.98 -1.45 5.11
C ALA A 254 -20.25 -1.15 5.92
N ALA A 255 -21.26 -0.56 5.29
CA ALA A 255 -22.55 -0.29 5.93
C ALA A 255 -23.23 -1.59 6.38
N LEU A 256 -23.28 -2.59 5.51
CA LEU A 256 -23.86 -3.90 5.80
C LEU A 256 -23.08 -4.59 6.93
N LYS A 257 -21.75 -4.53 6.89
CA LYS A 257 -20.90 -5.12 7.92
C LYS A 257 -21.13 -4.51 9.30
N LEU A 258 -21.21 -3.18 9.37
CA LEU A 258 -21.55 -2.47 10.61
C LEU A 258 -22.95 -2.85 11.09
N GLN A 259 -23.95 -2.84 10.20
CA GLN A 259 -25.32 -3.25 10.53
C GLN A 259 -25.36 -4.65 11.17
N GLU A 260 -24.68 -5.63 10.55
CA GLU A 260 -24.62 -7.02 11.00
C GLU A 260 -23.92 -7.15 12.36
N GLU A 261 -22.79 -6.47 12.55
CA GLU A 261 -22.02 -6.56 13.79
C GLU A 261 -22.73 -5.87 14.96
N TYR A 262 -23.40 -4.72 14.75
CA TYR A 262 -24.28 -4.11 15.75
C TYR A 262 -25.45 -5.03 16.13
N ALA A 263 -26.09 -5.68 15.15
CA ALA A 263 -27.18 -6.61 15.40
C ALA A 263 -26.72 -7.83 16.23
N LYS A 264 -25.57 -8.41 15.90
CA LYS A 264 -24.94 -9.50 16.65
C LYS A 264 -24.63 -9.12 18.10
N ARG A 265 -24.30 -7.86 18.35
CA ARG A 265 -24.03 -7.30 19.68
C ARG A 265 -25.29 -6.84 20.44
N GLY A 266 -26.47 -6.99 19.84
CA GLY A 266 -27.75 -6.62 20.46
C GLY A 266 -28.09 -5.13 20.39
N ASP A 267 -27.37 -4.33 19.60
CA ASP A 267 -27.63 -2.90 19.42
C ASP A 267 -28.50 -2.65 18.18
N SER A 268 -29.80 -2.84 18.35
CA SER A 268 -30.79 -2.65 17.28
C SER A 268 -30.89 -1.19 16.82
N THR A 269 -30.56 -0.22 17.70
CA THR A 269 -30.64 1.21 17.36
C THR A 269 -29.59 1.56 16.34
N ASN A 270 -28.31 1.27 16.60
CA ASN A 270 -27.24 1.55 15.65
C ASN A 270 -27.30 0.65 14.42
N SER A 271 -27.75 -0.61 14.56
CA SER A 271 -27.99 -1.48 13.39
C SER A 271 -28.99 -0.83 12.41
N ASN A 272 -30.09 -0.25 12.92
CA ASN A 272 -31.08 0.43 12.07
C ASN A 272 -30.52 1.68 11.38
N VAL A 273 -29.61 2.43 12.00
CA VAL A 273 -28.95 3.60 11.37
C VAL A 273 -28.27 3.19 10.05
N TYR A 274 -27.49 2.12 10.04
CA TYR A 274 -26.80 1.66 8.82
C TYR A 274 -27.76 1.02 7.81
N LYS A 275 -28.81 0.32 8.27
CA LYS A 275 -29.88 -0.19 7.40
C LYS A 275 -30.63 0.94 6.67
N GLU A 276 -30.95 2.01 7.39
CA GLU A 276 -31.55 3.22 6.81
C GLU A 276 -30.58 3.92 5.87
N MET A 277 -29.30 4.02 6.22
CA MET A 277 -28.27 4.59 5.34
C MET A 277 -28.20 3.86 3.99
N ILE A 278 -28.16 2.52 3.99
CA ILE A 278 -28.17 1.71 2.77
C ILE A 278 -29.39 2.06 1.90
N SER A 279 -30.56 2.19 2.52
CA SER A 279 -31.83 2.47 1.84
C SER A 279 -31.88 3.92 1.31
N ASN A 280 -31.57 4.90 2.16
CA ASN A 280 -31.68 6.33 1.88
C ASN A 280 -30.69 6.79 0.79
N TYR A 281 -29.50 6.20 0.76
CA TYR A 281 -28.47 6.51 -0.25
C TYR A 281 -28.44 5.52 -1.42
N ASN A 282 -29.37 4.55 -1.46
CA ASN A 282 -29.44 3.50 -2.49
C ASN A 282 -28.08 2.83 -2.72
N LEU A 283 -27.39 2.48 -1.63
CA LEU A 283 -26.09 1.83 -1.69
C LEU A 283 -26.26 0.44 -2.29
N LYS A 284 -25.37 0.07 -3.23
CA LYS A 284 -25.41 -1.22 -3.92
C LYS A 284 -24.07 -1.94 -3.79
N PRO A 285 -24.09 -3.29 -3.77
CA PRO A 285 -22.87 -4.06 -3.85
C PRO A 285 -22.03 -3.66 -5.06
N LYS A 286 -20.71 -3.57 -4.89
CA LYS A 286 -19.78 -3.35 -5.99
C LYS A 286 -19.78 -4.56 -6.92
N GLU A 287 -19.85 -4.32 -8.23
CA GLU A 287 -19.72 -5.42 -9.18
C GLU A 287 -18.33 -6.07 -9.08
N PRO A 288 -18.25 -7.41 -9.15
CA PRO A 288 -16.97 -8.10 -9.10
C PRO A 288 -16.15 -7.73 -10.34
N THR A 289 -14.88 -7.40 -10.11
CA THR A 289 -13.93 -7.00 -11.16
C THR A 289 -12.64 -7.79 -11.06
N HIS A 290 -12.01 -8.02 -12.21
CA HIS A 290 -10.68 -8.58 -12.34
C HIS A 290 -9.67 -7.45 -12.60
N VAL A 291 -8.51 -7.53 -11.96
CA VAL A 291 -7.39 -6.59 -12.14
C VAL A 291 -6.62 -6.94 -13.42
N ALA A 292 -6.57 -6.02 -14.37
CA ALA A 292 -5.76 -6.13 -15.58
C ALA A 292 -4.74 -4.99 -15.67
N PHE A 293 -3.79 -5.12 -16.59
CA PHE A 293 -2.76 -4.11 -16.85
C PHE A 293 -2.71 -3.73 -18.33
N ASP A 294 -2.55 -2.45 -18.62
CA ASP A 294 -2.33 -1.95 -19.98
C ASP A 294 -0.86 -2.18 -20.43
N GLU A 295 -0.52 -1.71 -21.62
CA GLU A 295 0.83 -1.85 -22.20
C GLU A 295 1.88 -1.08 -21.37
N GLU A 296 1.47 0.02 -20.74
CA GLU A 296 2.27 0.84 -19.83
C GLU A 296 2.39 0.25 -18.41
N GLY A 297 1.63 -0.81 -18.11
CA GLY A 297 1.60 -1.47 -16.82
C GLY A 297 0.81 -0.72 -15.75
N ARG A 298 -0.13 0.14 -16.16
CA ARG A 298 -1.14 0.76 -15.29
C ARG A 298 -2.31 -0.20 -15.09
N MET A 299 -2.86 -0.16 -13.89
CA MET A 299 -3.93 -1.03 -13.45
C MET A 299 -5.27 -0.54 -13.97
N TYR A 300 -6.10 -1.46 -14.44
CA TYR A 300 -7.50 -1.19 -14.74
C TYR A 300 -8.38 -2.38 -14.37
N TYR A 301 -9.68 -2.15 -14.23
CA TYR A 301 -10.65 -3.12 -13.73
C TYR A 301 -11.58 -3.59 -14.85
N LYS A 302 -11.64 -4.90 -15.07
CA LYS A 302 -12.60 -5.53 -16.01
C LYS A 302 -13.75 -6.16 -15.23
N PRO A 303 -15.02 -5.85 -15.52
CA PRO A 303 -16.16 -6.59 -14.96
C PRO A 303 -16.02 -8.08 -15.23
N ILE A 304 -16.30 -8.92 -14.23
CA ILE A 304 -16.37 -10.37 -14.45
C ILE A 304 -17.70 -10.67 -15.12
N ALA A 305 -17.66 -11.19 -16.36
CA ALA A 305 -18.86 -11.55 -17.11
C ALA A 305 -19.71 -12.52 -16.28
N LYS A 306 -20.97 -12.15 -16.01
CA LYS A 306 -21.94 -13.06 -15.40
C LYS A 306 -22.15 -14.21 -16.37
N LYS A 307 -21.81 -15.44 -15.97
CA LYS A 307 -22.20 -16.63 -16.74
C LYS A 307 -23.73 -16.61 -16.81
N THR A 308 -24.29 -16.34 -17.99
CA THR A 308 -25.68 -16.62 -18.30
C THR A 308 -25.80 -18.14 -18.32
N ASN A 309 -26.33 -18.69 -17.23
CA ASN A 309 -26.80 -20.07 -17.20
C ASN A 309 -28.13 -20.17 -17.92
#